data_AF-A0A8J4IRJ3-F1
#
_entry.id   AF-A0A8J4IRJ3-F1
#
_cell.length_a   1.000
_cell.length_b   1.000
_cell.length_c   1.000
_cell.angle_alpha   90.00
_cell.angle_beta   90.00
_cell.angle_gamma   90.00
#
_symmetry.space_group_name_H-M   'P 1'
#
loop_
_entity.id
_entity.type
_entity.pdbx_description
1 polymer ?
#
loop_
_entity_poly.entity_id
_entity_poly.type
_entity_poly.pdbx_seq_one_letter_code
_entity_poly.pdbx_strand_id
1 'polypeptide(L)'
;LFSRFVFIMGTSISLSLSSMLRWGSSKRKVLGKILWRSFLLVLLGIIVVNPNYCLGPLSWDNLRIPGVLQRLGFTYLVVAALELLFTRAGTESGTLEMPCPALQDILPYWPQWIFILMLEVIWLCLTFLLPVPGCPRGYLGPGGIGDFGNYPNCTGGAAGYIDRLLLGEKRIYQHPSSSVIYQTTMPYDPEGILGTINTIFMAFLGLQAGKIILFYKDQHKQIMSRFFIWSIVMGVISAILTKCSKEEGFIPINKNLWSISYVTTVSCFAFILLLLIYYLVDVKRLWSGAPFFYPGMNSILVYIGHEVFENYFPFKWKMQDSQSHAEHLTQNLTATTLWVIISYLLYKRRIFWKI
;
A
#
# COMPACT_ATOMS: atom_id res chain seq x y z
N LEU A 1 8.69 -1.63 2.36
CA LEU A 1 7.95 -1.31 3.61
C LEU A 1 6.54 -0.80 3.31
N PHE A 2 6.43 0.22 2.44
CA PHE A 2 5.17 0.85 2.04
C PHE A 2 4.04 -0.13 1.66
N SER A 3 4.26 -1.10 0.78
CA SER A 3 3.18 -2.01 0.35
C SER A 3 2.63 -2.93 1.46
N ARG A 4 3.47 -3.29 2.44
CA ARG A 4 3.01 -4.03 3.63
C ARG A 4 2.24 -3.11 4.61
N PHE A 5 2.52 -1.81 4.60
CA PHE A 5 1.73 -0.83 5.35
C PHE A 5 0.30 -0.72 4.80
N VAL A 6 0.13 -0.77 3.47
CA VAL A 6 -1.20 -0.80 2.82
C VAL A 6 -2.02 -2.01 3.28
N PHE A 7 -1.39 -3.18 3.35
CA PHE A 7 -2.02 -4.40 3.85
C PHE A 7 -2.49 -4.26 5.31
N ILE A 8 -1.61 -3.86 6.23
CA ILE A 8 -1.99 -3.74 7.65
C ILE A 8 -3.00 -2.61 7.91
N MET A 9 -2.97 -1.56 7.09
CA MET A 9 -4.02 -0.54 7.08
C MET A 9 -5.37 -1.17 6.76
N GLY A 10 -5.45 -2.04 5.75
CA GLY A 10 -6.64 -2.84 5.45
C GLY A 10 -7.14 -3.66 6.63
N THR A 11 -6.23 -4.40 7.30
CA THR A 11 -6.56 -5.17 8.50
C THR A 11 -7.15 -4.29 9.61
N SER A 12 -6.57 -3.10 9.80
CA SER A 12 -7.02 -2.12 10.80
C SER A 12 -8.40 -1.52 10.47
N ILE A 13 -8.75 -1.36 9.19
CA ILE A 13 -10.08 -0.89 8.76
C ILE A 13 -11.15 -1.86 9.29
N SER A 14 -10.98 -3.17 9.08
CA SER A 14 -11.93 -4.19 9.52
C SER A 14 -12.16 -4.16 11.04
N LEU A 15 -11.07 -4.10 11.81
CA LEU A 15 -11.12 -4.05 13.28
C LEU A 15 -11.77 -2.76 13.80
N SER A 16 -11.40 -1.61 13.24
CA SER A 16 -11.87 -0.30 13.71
C SER A 16 -13.33 -0.04 13.36
N LEU A 17 -13.77 -0.38 12.13
CA LEU A 17 -15.17 -0.24 11.73
C LEU A 17 -16.08 -1.17 12.53
N SER A 18 -15.69 -2.44 12.69
CA SER A 18 -16.45 -3.40 13.49
C SER A 18 -16.60 -2.94 14.94
N SER A 19 -15.55 -2.37 15.52
CA SER A 19 -15.62 -1.76 16.85
C SER A 19 -16.60 -0.59 16.89
N MET A 20 -16.47 0.40 15.99
CA MET A 20 -17.36 1.57 15.98
C MET A 20 -18.84 1.23 15.78
N LEU A 21 -19.14 0.22 14.95
CA LEU A 21 -20.50 -0.25 14.72
C LEU A 21 -21.06 -0.99 15.94
N ARG A 22 -20.25 -1.80 16.65
CA ARG A 22 -20.66 -2.44 17.92
C ARG A 22 -20.97 -1.42 19.01
N TRP A 23 -20.25 -0.30 19.05
CA TRP A 23 -20.53 0.83 19.95
C TRP A 23 -21.71 1.71 19.51
N GLY A 24 -22.54 1.26 18.55
CA GLY A 24 -23.77 1.94 18.14
C GLY A 24 -23.57 3.19 17.27
N SER A 25 -22.39 3.40 16.69
CA SER A 25 -22.17 4.55 15.80
C SER A 25 -22.99 4.41 14.51
N SER A 26 -23.73 5.45 14.14
CA SER A 26 -24.47 5.47 12.87
C SER A 26 -23.52 5.40 11.67
N LYS A 27 -23.91 4.66 10.62
CA LYS A 27 -23.12 4.54 9.39
C LYS A 27 -22.76 5.90 8.79
N ARG A 28 -23.68 6.87 8.82
CA ARG A 28 -23.43 8.24 8.32
C ARG A 28 -22.31 8.95 9.08
N LYS A 29 -22.29 8.83 10.42
CA LYS A 29 -21.23 9.44 11.25
C LYS A 29 -19.88 8.80 10.98
N VAL A 30 -19.86 7.47 10.78
CA VAL A 30 -18.63 6.75 10.41
C VAL A 30 -18.14 7.15 9.02
N LEU A 31 -19.03 7.26 8.04
CA LEU A 31 -18.69 7.73 6.69
C LEU A 31 -18.08 9.14 6.71
N GLY A 32 -18.65 10.07 7.49
CA GLY A 32 -18.09 11.41 7.66
C GLY A 32 -16.66 11.39 8.22
N LYS A 33 -16.38 10.51 9.20
CA LYS A 33 -15.02 10.32 9.72
C LYS A 33 -14.06 9.76 8.66
N ILE A 34 -14.51 8.79 7.86
CA ILE A 34 -13.71 8.20 6.77
C ILE A 34 -13.35 9.28 5.75
N LEU A 35 -14.34 10.07 5.32
CA LEU A 35 -14.13 11.17 4.35
C LEU A 35 -13.15 12.21 4.89
N TRP A 36 -13.35 12.67 6.13
CA TRP A 36 -12.48 13.65 6.76
C TRP A 36 -11.03 13.16 6.89
N ARG A 37 -10.84 11.94 7.37
CA ARG A 37 -9.51 11.32 7.48
C ARG A 37 -8.83 11.19 6.12
N SER A 38 -9.57 10.75 5.10
CA SER A 38 -9.04 10.61 3.73
C SER A 38 -8.65 11.96 3.15
N PHE A 39 -9.48 12.99 3.37
CA PHE A 39 -9.19 14.36 2.96
C PHE A 39 -7.93 14.91 3.62
N LEU A 40 -7.79 14.75 4.94
CA LEU A 40 -6.60 15.20 5.67
C LEU A 40 -5.33 14.48 5.19
N LEU A 41 -5.39 13.18 4.90
CA LEU A 41 -4.26 12.44 4.35
C LEU A 41 -3.83 12.96 2.97
N VAL A 42 -4.79 13.23 2.09
CA VAL A 42 -4.51 13.80 0.77
C VAL A 42 -3.91 15.21 0.89
N LEU A 43 -4.47 16.05 1.76
CA LEU A 43 -3.99 17.41 2.00
C LEU A 43 -2.56 17.41 2.54
N LEU A 44 -2.28 16.61 3.57
CA LEU A 44 -0.93 16.44 4.12
C LEU A 44 0.03 15.85 3.07
N GLY A 45 -0.44 14.97 2.20
CA GLY A 45 0.34 14.44 1.08
C GLY A 45 0.76 15.49 0.07
N ILE A 46 -0.17 16.34 -0.36
CA ILE A 46 0.12 17.42 -1.32
C ILE A 46 1.15 18.38 -0.75
N ILE A 47 0.99 18.71 0.53
CA ILE A 47 1.96 19.45 1.31
C ILE A 47 3.30 18.70 1.20
N VAL A 48 3.47 17.52 1.81
CA VAL A 48 4.78 16.86 1.94
C VAL A 48 5.49 16.58 0.60
N VAL A 49 4.76 16.20 -0.44
CA VAL A 49 5.31 15.80 -1.75
C VAL A 49 5.91 16.95 -2.55
N ASN A 50 5.55 18.20 -2.22
CA ASN A 50 6.03 19.38 -2.92
C ASN A 50 7.01 20.15 -2.02
N PRO A 51 8.30 19.76 -1.98
CA PRO A 51 9.32 20.41 -1.16
C PRO A 51 9.73 21.78 -1.74
N ASN A 52 8.77 22.70 -1.87
CA ASN A 52 9.01 24.11 -2.13
C ASN A 52 9.08 24.94 -0.84
N TYR A 53 8.99 24.31 0.34
CA TYR A 53 8.90 25.02 1.63
C TYR A 53 10.04 25.99 1.92
N CYS A 54 11.22 25.77 1.32
CA CYS A 54 12.42 26.57 1.60
C CYS A 54 13.06 27.20 0.35
N LEU A 55 12.53 26.97 -0.86
CA LEU A 55 13.21 27.35 -2.12
C LEU A 55 12.45 28.37 -2.98
N GLY A 56 11.26 28.83 -2.57
CA GLY A 56 10.54 29.91 -3.26
C GLY A 56 9.02 29.73 -3.29
N PRO A 57 8.27 30.66 -3.93
CA PRO A 57 6.82 30.56 -4.05
C PRO A 57 6.43 29.29 -4.81
N LEU A 58 5.40 28.61 -4.30
CA LEU A 58 4.83 27.40 -4.89
C LEU A 58 4.41 27.69 -6.34
N SER A 59 5.13 27.14 -7.31
CA SER A 59 4.70 27.22 -8.72
C SER A 59 3.54 26.25 -8.92
N TRP A 60 2.32 26.79 -8.98
CA TRP A 60 1.08 26.03 -9.16
C TRP A 60 1.08 25.18 -10.46
N ASP A 61 1.94 25.52 -11.41
CA ASP A 61 2.07 24.82 -12.70
C ASP A 61 2.89 23.53 -12.64
N ASN A 62 3.79 23.37 -11.67
CA ASN A 62 4.67 22.20 -11.52
C ASN A 62 4.38 21.39 -10.25
N LEU A 63 3.18 21.56 -9.69
CA LEU A 63 2.76 20.85 -8.49
C LEU A 63 2.60 19.36 -8.79
N ARG A 64 3.38 18.50 -8.11
CA ARG A 64 3.22 17.06 -8.17
C ARG A 64 1.94 16.66 -7.43
N ILE A 65 1.01 16.04 -8.16
CA ILE A 65 -0.29 15.60 -7.62
C ILE A 65 -0.19 14.20 -6.99
N PRO A 66 0.33 13.17 -7.69
CA PRO A 66 0.39 11.83 -7.12
C PRO A 66 1.44 11.73 -6.02
N GLY A 67 1.11 11.01 -4.97
CA GLY A 67 2.01 10.78 -3.87
C GLY A 67 1.53 9.69 -2.94
N VAL A 68 2.44 9.25 -2.08
CA VAL A 68 2.26 8.11 -1.19
C VAL A 68 1.05 8.31 -0.28
N LEU A 69 0.95 9.48 0.37
CA LEU A 69 -0.16 9.80 1.27
C LEU A 69 -1.49 9.98 0.54
N GLN A 70 -1.48 10.57 -0.66
CA GLN A 70 -2.66 10.73 -1.50
C GLN A 70 -3.23 9.36 -1.89
N ARG A 71 -2.36 8.45 -2.35
CA ARG A 71 -2.74 7.07 -2.68
C ARG A 71 -3.27 6.32 -1.46
N LEU A 72 -2.62 6.46 -0.29
CA LEU A 72 -3.10 5.86 0.96
C LEU A 72 -4.48 6.39 1.35
N GLY A 73 -4.69 7.70 1.25
CA GLY A 73 -5.96 8.36 1.55
C GLY A 73 -7.09 7.86 0.64
N PHE A 74 -6.86 7.80 -0.67
CA PHE A 74 -7.85 7.28 -1.62
C PHE A 74 -8.11 5.79 -1.43
N THR A 75 -7.07 4.99 -1.24
CA THR A 75 -7.20 3.55 -0.97
C THR A 75 -8.02 3.30 0.30
N TYR A 76 -7.71 4.02 1.38
CA TYR A 76 -8.45 3.96 2.63
C TYR A 76 -9.91 4.33 2.42
N LEU A 77 -10.19 5.42 1.69
CA LEU A 77 -11.56 5.85 1.38
C LEU A 77 -12.36 4.75 0.68
N VAL A 78 -11.82 4.18 -0.40
CA VAL A 78 -12.52 3.16 -1.19
C VAL A 78 -12.77 1.91 -0.37
N VAL A 79 -11.74 1.36 0.28
CA VAL A 79 -11.86 0.10 1.03
C VAL A 79 -12.73 0.26 2.28
N ALA A 80 -12.61 1.37 3.01
CA ALA A 80 -13.41 1.61 4.21
C ALA A 80 -14.87 1.94 3.88
N ALA A 81 -15.14 2.67 2.80
CA ALA A 81 -16.50 2.92 2.32
C ALA A 81 -17.15 1.61 1.83
N LEU A 82 -16.42 0.80 1.05
CA LEU A 82 -16.88 -0.50 0.59
C LEU A 82 -17.24 -1.40 1.79
N GLU A 83 -16.38 -1.46 2.80
CA GLU A 83 -16.68 -2.22 4.02
C GLU A 83 -17.94 -1.68 4.70
N LEU A 84 -18.01 -0.37 5.00
CA LEU A 84 -19.15 0.24 5.69
C LEU A 84 -20.50 0.02 5.00
N LEU A 85 -20.53 0.03 3.66
CA LEU A 85 -21.73 -0.23 2.87
C LEU A 85 -22.24 -1.65 3.08
N PHE A 86 -21.35 -2.63 3.02
CA PHE A 86 -21.70 -4.05 3.06
C PHE A 86 -21.63 -4.68 4.47
N THR A 87 -21.06 -4.01 5.47
CA THR A 87 -21.13 -4.49 6.86
C THR A 87 -22.57 -4.44 7.34
N ARG A 88 -23.19 -5.60 7.58
CA ARG A 88 -24.51 -5.69 8.21
C ARG A 88 -24.34 -5.42 9.71
N ALA A 89 -25.09 -4.45 10.23
CA ALA A 89 -24.99 -3.97 11.61
C ALA A 89 -25.56 -4.94 12.67
N GLY A 90 -25.68 -6.23 12.37
CA GLY A 90 -26.41 -7.15 13.24
C GLY A 90 -26.33 -8.62 12.84
N THR A 91 -25.27 -9.07 12.17
CA THR A 91 -25.01 -10.52 12.13
C THR A 91 -24.42 -10.92 13.48
N GLU A 92 -25.32 -11.05 14.46
CA GLU A 92 -25.21 -12.16 15.41
C GLU A 92 -24.92 -13.41 14.59
N SER A 93 -24.03 -14.23 15.12
CA SER A 93 -23.56 -15.50 14.58
C SER A 93 -24.73 -16.50 14.43
N GLY A 94 -25.70 -16.20 13.58
CA GLY A 94 -26.66 -17.13 13.06
C GLY A 94 -25.88 -18.10 12.20
N THR A 95 -25.74 -19.32 12.71
CA THR A 95 -25.35 -20.53 12.02
C THR A 95 -26.22 -20.72 10.78
N LEU A 96 -25.97 -19.95 9.72
CA LEU A 96 -26.35 -20.37 8.39
C LEU A 96 -25.43 -21.53 8.09
N GLU A 97 -25.97 -22.75 8.15
CA GLU A 97 -25.33 -23.97 7.66
C GLU A 97 -25.05 -23.77 6.17
N MET A 98 -23.87 -23.21 5.89
CA MET A 98 -23.43 -22.97 4.53
C MET A 98 -22.76 -24.24 4.00
N PRO A 99 -23.00 -24.60 2.73
CA PRO A 99 -22.57 -25.88 2.17
C PRO A 99 -21.04 -26.06 2.08
N CYS A 100 -20.24 -25.02 2.39
CA CYS A 100 -18.79 -25.09 2.35
C CYS A 100 -18.16 -24.33 3.54
N PRO A 101 -17.79 -25.00 4.65
CA PRO A 101 -17.19 -24.35 5.83
C PRO A 101 -15.86 -23.65 5.49
N ALA A 102 -15.18 -24.09 4.43
CA ALA A 102 -13.97 -23.48 3.91
C ALA A 102 -14.17 -22.08 3.30
N LEU A 103 -15.37 -21.65 2.94
CA LEU A 103 -15.61 -20.33 2.31
C LEU A 103 -16.49 -19.40 3.15
N GLN A 104 -16.75 -19.78 4.40
CA GLN A 104 -17.68 -19.08 5.29
C GLN A 104 -17.24 -17.65 5.64
N ASP A 105 -15.92 -17.37 5.59
CA ASP A 105 -15.33 -16.04 5.82
C ASP A 105 -15.29 -15.16 4.55
N ILE A 106 -15.63 -15.71 3.38
CA ILE A 106 -15.56 -15.02 2.08
C ILE A 106 -16.97 -14.79 1.51
N LEU A 107 -17.82 -15.82 1.56
CA LEU A 107 -19.14 -15.83 0.93
C LEU A 107 -20.07 -14.71 1.42
N PRO A 108 -20.12 -14.33 2.71
CA PRO A 108 -20.94 -13.18 3.14
C PRO A 108 -20.51 -11.85 2.52
N TYR A 109 -19.29 -11.76 2.01
CA TYR A 109 -18.67 -10.56 1.45
C TYR A 109 -18.49 -10.64 -0.07
N TRP A 110 -19.19 -11.57 -0.74
CA TRP A 110 -19.12 -11.77 -2.19
C TRP A 110 -19.30 -10.47 -3.02
N PRO A 111 -20.15 -9.48 -2.67
CA PRO A 111 -20.28 -8.27 -3.48
C PRO A 111 -19.01 -7.41 -3.44
N GLN A 112 -18.29 -7.41 -2.32
CA GLN A 112 -17.02 -6.71 -2.21
C GLN A 112 -15.96 -7.35 -3.10
N TRP A 113 -15.90 -8.69 -3.12
CA TRP A 113 -15.01 -9.44 -4.00
C TRP A 113 -15.30 -9.16 -5.48
N ILE A 114 -16.58 -9.12 -5.90
CA ILE A 114 -16.93 -8.77 -7.27
C ILE A 114 -16.48 -7.35 -7.62
N PHE A 115 -16.69 -6.37 -6.73
CA PHE A 115 -16.25 -5.01 -6.98
C PHE A 115 -14.72 -4.92 -7.18
N ILE A 116 -13.96 -5.60 -6.33
CA ILE A 116 -12.49 -5.62 -6.41
C ILE A 116 -12.02 -6.37 -7.67
N LEU A 117 -12.60 -7.51 -8.00
CA LEU A 117 -12.28 -8.25 -9.22
C LEU A 117 -12.62 -7.44 -10.48
N MET A 118 -13.70 -6.66 -10.46
CA MET A 118 -14.05 -5.77 -11.57
C MET A 118 -13.00 -4.67 -11.75
N LEU A 119 -12.49 -4.08 -10.66
CA LEU A 119 -11.38 -3.13 -10.73
C LEU A 119 -10.09 -3.77 -11.30
N GLU A 120 -9.76 -4.99 -10.89
CA GLU A 120 -8.60 -5.73 -11.42
C GLU A 120 -8.77 -6.07 -12.90
N VAL A 121 -9.97 -6.43 -13.34
CA VAL A 121 -10.28 -6.64 -14.77
C VAL A 121 -10.10 -5.33 -15.55
N ILE A 122 -10.58 -4.20 -15.03
CA ILE A 122 -10.34 -2.89 -15.64
C ILE A 122 -8.85 -2.61 -15.75
N TRP A 123 -8.07 -2.88 -14.69
CA TRP A 123 -6.62 -2.71 -14.71
C TRP A 123 -5.95 -3.56 -15.79
N LEU A 124 -6.33 -4.84 -15.90
CA LEU A 124 -5.82 -5.75 -16.94
C LEU A 124 -6.18 -5.27 -18.34
N CYS A 125 -7.43 -4.87 -18.56
CA CYS A 125 -7.87 -4.33 -19.84
C CYS A 125 -7.10 -3.07 -20.22
N LEU A 126 -6.96 -2.10 -19.31
CA LEU A 126 -6.20 -0.88 -19.57
C LEU A 126 -4.71 -1.15 -19.81
N THR A 127 -4.13 -2.10 -19.08
CA THR A 127 -2.70 -2.41 -19.20
C THR A 127 -2.36 -3.13 -20.50
N PHE A 128 -3.19 -4.09 -20.93
CA PHE A 128 -2.87 -4.97 -22.07
C PHE A 128 -3.59 -4.62 -23.37
N LEU A 129 -4.77 -3.99 -23.32
CA LEU A 129 -5.59 -3.71 -24.51
C LEU A 129 -5.47 -2.26 -25.00
N LEU A 130 -5.06 -1.32 -24.15
CA LEU A 130 -4.95 0.09 -24.52
C LEU A 130 -3.81 0.28 -25.55
N PRO A 131 -4.11 0.82 -26.76
CA PRO A 131 -3.07 1.14 -27.72
C PRO A 131 -2.35 2.43 -27.31
N VAL A 132 -1.08 2.30 -26.91
CA VAL A 132 -0.22 3.45 -26.62
C VAL A 132 0.59 3.79 -27.88
N PRO A 133 0.58 5.05 -28.35
CA PRO A 133 1.34 5.45 -29.54
C PRO A 133 2.83 5.13 -29.42
N GLY A 134 3.39 4.40 -30.39
CA GLY A 134 4.81 4.06 -30.43
C GLY A 134 5.26 2.93 -29.50
N CYS A 135 4.34 2.27 -28.79
CA CYS A 135 4.65 1.19 -27.85
C CYS A 135 3.92 -0.11 -28.22
N PRO A 136 4.51 -1.29 -27.94
CA PRO A 136 3.82 -2.55 -28.13
C PRO A 136 2.69 -2.67 -27.10
N ARG A 137 1.63 -3.41 -27.46
CA ARG A 137 0.51 -3.66 -26.55
C ARG A 137 1.00 -4.46 -25.33
N GLY A 138 0.57 -4.07 -24.14
CA GLY A 138 0.99 -4.72 -22.90
C GLY A 138 2.43 -4.44 -22.48
N TYR A 139 3.03 -3.34 -22.96
CA TYR A 139 4.37 -2.96 -22.53
C TYR A 139 4.43 -2.62 -21.03
N LEU A 140 5.25 -3.34 -20.27
CA LEU A 140 5.46 -3.18 -18.83
C LEU A 140 6.89 -2.71 -18.47
N GLY A 141 7.67 -2.37 -19.49
CA GLY A 141 9.09 -2.06 -19.37
C GLY A 141 9.38 -0.63 -18.92
N PRO A 142 10.65 -0.35 -18.60
CA PRO A 142 11.10 0.97 -18.17
C PRO A 142 11.19 1.98 -19.32
N GLY A 143 11.28 1.55 -20.58
CA GLY A 143 11.59 2.45 -21.70
C GLY A 143 13.07 2.85 -21.73
N GLY A 144 13.41 3.94 -22.41
CA GLY A 144 14.79 4.41 -22.56
C GLY A 144 15.66 3.40 -23.30
N ILE A 145 16.82 3.05 -22.75
CA ILE A 145 17.71 2.00 -23.28
C ILE A 145 17.23 0.57 -22.95
N GLY A 146 16.12 0.43 -22.20
CA GLY A 146 15.47 -0.85 -21.98
C GLY A 146 15.02 -1.51 -23.29
N ASP A 147 14.95 -2.84 -23.30
CA ASP A 147 14.61 -3.64 -24.49
C ASP A 147 15.46 -3.27 -25.72
N PHE A 148 16.76 -3.11 -25.51
CA PHE A 148 17.75 -2.68 -26.51
C PHE A 148 17.47 -1.31 -27.14
N GLY A 149 16.73 -0.44 -26.45
CA GLY A 149 16.42 0.90 -26.94
C GLY A 149 15.30 0.97 -27.97
N ASN A 150 14.55 -0.12 -28.18
CA ASN A 150 13.48 -0.17 -29.18
C ASN A 150 12.29 0.74 -28.84
N TYR A 151 12.07 1.02 -27.55
CA TYR A 151 10.90 1.73 -27.05
C TYR A 151 11.25 2.87 -26.08
N PRO A 152 12.01 3.90 -26.52
CA PRO A 152 12.60 4.89 -25.62
C PRO A 152 11.54 5.74 -24.89
N ASN A 153 10.44 6.07 -25.56
CA ASN A 153 9.38 6.95 -25.03
C ASN A 153 8.24 6.20 -24.32
N CYS A 154 8.41 4.89 -24.09
CA CYS A 154 7.35 4.02 -23.56
C CYS A 154 7.42 3.81 -22.05
N THR A 155 8.08 4.70 -21.29
CA THR A 155 8.25 4.58 -19.84
C THR A 155 6.92 4.35 -19.13
N GLY A 156 6.79 3.16 -18.51
CA GLY A 156 5.61 2.74 -17.77
C GLY A 156 4.40 2.34 -18.62
N GLY A 157 4.56 2.22 -19.95
CA GLY A 157 3.53 1.76 -20.87
C GLY A 157 2.20 2.49 -20.73
N ALA A 158 1.11 1.72 -20.63
CA ALA A 158 -0.24 2.26 -20.46
C ALA A 158 -0.42 3.08 -19.17
N ALA A 159 0.22 2.67 -18.06
CA ALA A 159 0.11 3.41 -16.79
C ALA A 159 0.69 4.81 -16.92
N GLY A 160 1.94 4.91 -17.42
CA GLY A 160 2.60 6.20 -17.63
C GLY A 160 1.87 7.07 -18.65
N TYR A 161 1.30 6.46 -19.70
CA TYR A 161 0.53 7.18 -20.71
C TYR A 161 -0.77 7.80 -20.13
N ILE A 162 -1.55 7.02 -19.36
CA ILE A 162 -2.78 7.48 -18.71
C ILE A 162 -2.46 8.61 -17.71
N ASP A 163 -1.43 8.45 -16.90
CA ASP A 163 -1.05 9.46 -15.90
C ASP A 163 -0.66 10.79 -16.57
N ARG A 164 0.13 10.73 -17.66
CA ARG A 164 0.49 11.92 -18.45
C ARG A 164 -0.73 12.59 -19.10
N LEU A 165 -1.68 11.80 -19.60
CA LEU A 165 -2.90 12.31 -20.24
C LEU A 165 -3.87 12.96 -19.26
N LEU A 166 -4.10 12.35 -18.09
CA LEU A 166 -5.11 12.80 -17.14
C LEU A 166 -4.58 13.85 -16.15
N LEU A 167 -3.34 13.70 -15.69
CA LEU A 167 -2.75 14.59 -14.68
C LEU A 167 -1.88 15.69 -15.31
N GLY A 168 -1.41 15.49 -16.53
CA GLY A 168 -0.48 16.37 -17.23
C GLY A 168 0.97 16.10 -16.86
N GLU A 169 1.87 16.24 -17.83
CA GLU A 169 3.28 15.88 -17.70
C GLU A 169 4.01 16.66 -16.61
N LYS A 170 3.69 17.94 -16.40
CA LYS A 170 4.34 18.80 -15.38
C LYS A 170 3.93 18.48 -13.95
N ARG A 171 2.82 17.76 -13.76
CA ARG A 171 2.21 17.48 -12.44
C ARG A 171 2.48 16.07 -11.93
N ILE A 172 3.34 15.33 -12.62
CA ILE A 172 3.80 13.99 -12.25
C ILE A 172 5.29 14.01 -11.93
N TYR A 173 5.81 12.91 -11.38
CA TYR A 173 7.22 12.82 -11.01
C TYR A 173 8.18 12.87 -12.22
N GLN A 174 9.09 13.84 -12.21
CA GLN A 174 10.01 14.13 -13.32
C GLN A 174 11.29 13.27 -13.33
N HIS A 175 11.65 12.69 -12.18
CA HIS A 175 12.91 11.98 -12.00
C HIS A 175 12.69 10.53 -11.57
N PRO A 176 11.94 9.72 -12.37
CA PRO A 176 11.67 8.33 -12.00
C PRO A 176 12.97 7.54 -11.85
N SER A 177 13.00 6.54 -10.97
CA SER A 177 14.21 5.72 -10.77
C SER A 177 14.71 5.03 -12.06
N SER A 178 13.82 4.86 -13.05
CA SER A 178 14.20 4.36 -14.38
C SER A 178 15.11 5.31 -15.16
N SER A 179 15.12 6.62 -14.86
CA SER A 179 15.98 7.58 -15.56
C SER A 179 17.46 7.38 -15.23
N VAL A 180 17.77 6.90 -14.02
CA VAL A 180 19.16 6.67 -13.57
C VAL A 180 19.76 5.45 -14.25
N ILE A 181 18.99 4.36 -14.34
CA ILE A 181 19.48 3.07 -14.86
C ILE A 181 19.25 2.94 -16.36
N TYR A 182 18.06 3.29 -16.83
CA TYR A 182 17.62 3.09 -18.21
C TYR A 182 17.62 4.38 -19.05
N GLN A 183 18.15 5.49 -18.52
CA GLN A 183 18.26 6.77 -19.24
C GLN A 183 16.95 7.24 -19.88
N THR A 184 15.83 6.94 -19.22
CA THR A 184 14.50 7.32 -19.68
C THR A 184 14.31 8.83 -19.60
N THR A 185 13.82 9.44 -20.68
CA THR A 185 13.54 10.89 -20.75
C THR A 185 12.11 11.24 -20.35
N MET A 186 11.19 10.26 -20.40
CA MET A 186 9.77 10.50 -20.11
C MET A 186 9.48 10.51 -18.60
N PRO A 187 8.66 11.45 -18.12
CA PRO A 187 8.22 11.48 -16.73
C PRO A 187 7.28 10.30 -16.43
N TYR A 188 7.36 9.79 -15.19
CA TYR A 188 6.59 8.64 -14.73
C TYR A 188 6.41 8.68 -13.21
N ASP A 189 5.17 8.53 -12.74
CA ASP A 189 4.87 8.51 -11.31
C ASP A 189 4.54 7.08 -10.81
N PRO A 190 5.33 6.51 -9.88
CA PRO A 190 4.99 5.23 -9.29
C PRO A 190 3.73 5.30 -8.42
N GLU A 191 3.30 6.51 -8.02
CA GLU A 191 2.12 6.79 -7.23
C GLU A 191 0.87 7.13 -8.07
N GLY A 192 0.91 6.88 -9.39
CA GLY A 192 -0.14 7.17 -10.36
C GLY A 192 -1.47 6.41 -10.21
N ILE A 193 -2.40 6.72 -11.11
CA ILE A 193 -3.82 6.31 -11.05
C ILE A 193 -3.95 4.79 -11.19
N LEU A 194 -3.30 4.22 -12.20
CA LEU A 194 -3.44 2.80 -12.51
C LEU A 194 -2.89 1.90 -11.38
N GLY A 195 -1.76 2.30 -10.78
CA GLY A 195 -1.19 1.60 -9.61
C GLY A 195 -2.05 1.71 -8.34
N THR A 196 -2.93 2.72 -8.25
CA THR A 196 -3.84 2.88 -7.12
C THR A 196 -4.93 1.80 -7.10
N ILE A 197 -5.33 1.28 -8.26
CA ILE A 197 -6.26 0.13 -8.34
C ILE A 197 -5.68 -1.08 -7.61
N ASN A 198 -4.46 -1.47 -7.96
CA ASN A 198 -3.80 -2.62 -7.33
C ASN A 198 -3.47 -2.36 -5.85
N THR A 199 -3.32 -1.09 -5.46
CA THR A 199 -3.17 -0.70 -4.05
C THR A 199 -4.48 -0.91 -3.26
N ILE A 200 -5.64 -0.64 -3.87
CA ILE A 200 -6.96 -0.97 -3.31
C ILE A 200 -7.08 -2.47 -3.11
N PHE A 201 -6.65 -3.28 -4.07
CA PHE A 201 -6.63 -4.73 -3.93
C PHE A 201 -5.72 -5.20 -2.79
N MET A 202 -4.51 -4.66 -2.67
CA MET A 202 -3.61 -4.96 -1.54
C MET A 202 -4.26 -4.64 -0.18
N ALA A 203 -4.89 -3.47 -0.05
CA ALA A 203 -5.59 -3.08 1.17
C ALA A 203 -6.80 -3.99 1.44
N PHE A 204 -7.51 -4.41 0.40
CA PHE A 204 -8.63 -5.33 0.52
C PHE A 204 -8.20 -6.73 1.00
N LEU A 205 -7.08 -7.27 0.50
CA LEU A 205 -6.48 -8.50 1.02
C LEU A 205 -6.12 -8.38 2.51
N GLY A 206 -5.60 -7.22 2.92
CA GLY A 206 -5.37 -6.90 4.32
C GLY A 206 -6.66 -6.84 5.15
N LEU A 207 -7.73 -6.28 4.58
CA LEU A 207 -9.06 -6.24 5.19
C LEU A 207 -9.63 -7.65 5.39
N GLN A 208 -9.42 -8.56 4.45
CA GLN A 208 -9.76 -9.99 4.62
C GLN A 208 -9.01 -10.59 5.80
N ALA A 209 -7.71 -10.28 5.97
CA ALA A 209 -6.96 -10.73 7.15
C ALA A 209 -7.59 -10.24 8.48
N GLY A 210 -8.06 -8.99 8.51
CA GLY A 210 -8.76 -8.44 9.68
C GLY A 210 -10.11 -9.12 9.95
N LYS A 211 -10.84 -9.49 8.88
CA LYS A 211 -12.10 -10.24 8.99
C LYS A 211 -11.88 -11.64 9.54
N ILE A 212 -10.85 -12.34 9.09
CA ILE A 212 -10.48 -13.67 9.61
C ILE A 212 -10.27 -13.60 11.13
N ILE A 213 -9.55 -12.58 11.62
CA ILE A 213 -9.32 -12.38 13.06
C ILE A 213 -10.65 -12.15 13.82
N LEU A 214 -11.56 -11.36 13.25
CA LEU A 214 -12.85 -11.06 13.89
C LEU A 214 -13.83 -12.23 13.87
N PHE A 215 -13.86 -12.98 12.77
CA PHE A 215 -14.80 -14.08 12.55
C PHE A 215 -14.40 -15.30 13.40
N TYR A 216 -13.13 -15.67 13.38
CA TYR A 216 -12.58 -16.79 14.14
C TYR A 216 -11.99 -16.36 15.48
N LYS A 217 -12.59 -15.34 16.10
CA LYS A 217 -12.14 -14.81 17.38
C LYS A 217 -12.02 -15.95 18.41
N ASP A 218 -10.93 -15.97 19.17
CA ASP A 218 -10.59 -16.98 20.17
C ASP A 218 -10.28 -18.39 19.59
N GLN A 219 -10.37 -18.58 18.27
CA GLN A 219 -10.04 -19.83 17.55
C GLN A 219 -8.68 -19.72 16.84
N HIS A 220 -7.59 -19.65 17.61
CA HIS A 220 -6.23 -19.44 17.09
C HIS A 220 -5.82 -20.40 15.96
N LYS A 221 -6.16 -21.68 16.07
CA LYS A 221 -5.84 -22.69 15.02
C LYS A 221 -6.47 -22.34 13.67
N GLN A 222 -7.70 -21.84 13.67
CA GLN A 222 -8.41 -21.49 12.44
C GLN A 222 -7.82 -20.23 11.82
N ILE A 223 -7.55 -19.20 12.62
CA ILE A 223 -6.87 -17.97 12.16
C ILE A 223 -5.53 -18.31 11.49
N MET A 224 -4.71 -19.12 12.16
CA MET A 224 -3.40 -19.53 11.65
C MET A 224 -3.51 -20.34 10.34
N SER A 225 -4.43 -21.30 10.30
CA SER A 225 -4.67 -22.09 9.08
C SER A 225 -5.10 -21.19 7.91
N ARG A 226 -5.97 -20.21 8.15
CA ARG A 226 -6.43 -19.28 7.13
C ARG A 226 -5.32 -18.38 6.60
N PHE A 227 -4.49 -17.80 7.46
CA PHE A 227 -3.33 -17.02 7.01
C PHE A 227 -2.35 -17.85 6.18
N PHE A 228 -2.13 -19.11 6.56
CA PHE A 228 -1.30 -20.03 5.80
C PHE A 228 -1.92 -20.34 4.42
N ILE A 229 -3.21 -20.65 4.36
CA ILE A 229 -3.93 -20.90 3.10
C ILE A 229 -3.87 -19.67 2.18
N TRP A 230 -4.17 -18.47 2.69
CA TRP A 230 -4.10 -17.23 1.91
C TRP A 230 -2.68 -16.93 1.42
N SER A 231 -1.66 -17.22 2.22
CA SER A 231 -0.27 -17.12 1.78
C SER A 231 0.01 -18.05 0.59
N ILE A 232 -0.41 -19.33 0.66
CA ILE A 232 -0.24 -20.28 -0.44
C ILE A 232 -0.98 -19.82 -1.69
N VAL A 233 -2.26 -19.43 -1.56
CA VAL A 233 -3.07 -18.97 -2.69
C VAL A 233 -2.43 -17.78 -3.38
N MET A 234 -2.00 -16.77 -2.62
CA MET A 234 -1.31 -15.60 -3.17
C MET A 234 0.05 -15.96 -3.80
N GLY A 235 0.78 -16.89 -3.18
CA GLY A 235 2.04 -17.40 -3.69
C GLY A 235 1.88 -18.15 -5.03
N VAL A 236 0.85 -19.00 -5.15
CA VAL A 236 0.54 -19.75 -6.37
C VAL A 236 0.11 -18.80 -7.50
N ILE A 237 -0.78 -17.85 -7.22
CA ILE A 237 -1.18 -16.84 -8.22
C ILE A 237 0.05 -16.06 -8.70
N SER A 238 0.90 -15.62 -7.78
CA SER A 238 2.14 -14.93 -8.13
C SER A 238 3.07 -15.80 -8.98
N ALA A 239 3.28 -17.06 -8.59
CA ALA A 239 4.14 -17.99 -9.31
C ALA A 239 3.64 -18.25 -10.73
N ILE A 240 2.32 -18.35 -10.94
CA ILE A 240 1.71 -18.48 -12.26
C ILE A 240 1.96 -17.22 -13.10
N LEU A 241 1.73 -16.03 -12.54
CA LEU A 241 1.90 -14.76 -13.25
C LEU A 241 3.36 -14.51 -13.66
N THR A 242 4.32 -14.92 -12.84
CA THR A 242 5.75 -14.72 -13.08
C THR A 242 6.42 -15.93 -13.73
N LYS A 243 5.72 -17.05 -13.93
CA LYS A 243 6.33 -18.35 -14.31
C LYS A 243 7.53 -18.72 -13.43
N CYS A 244 7.51 -18.31 -12.16
CA CYS A 244 8.64 -18.42 -11.22
C CYS A 244 9.95 -17.75 -11.67
N SER A 245 9.91 -16.86 -12.67
CA SER A 245 11.04 -16.07 -13.13
C SER A 245 10.99 -14.67 -12.53
N LYS A 246 12.17 -14.03 -12.42
CA LYS A 246 12.30 -12.67 -11.90
C LYS A 246 11.93 -11.63 -12.96
N GLU A 247 12.30 -11.89 -14.21
CA GLU A 247 12.23 -10.92 -15.31
C GLU A 247 11.29 -11.38 -16.43
N GLU A 248 10.99 -12.69 -16.48
CA GLU A 248 10.08 -13.27 -17.45
C GLU A 248 8.72 -13.61 -16.79
N GLY A 249 7.68 -13.78 -17.60
CA GLY A 249 6.33 -14.10 -17.12
C GLY A 249 5.25 -13.38 -17.91
N PHE A 250 3.99 -13.63 -17.57
CA PHE A 250 2.87 -12.87 -18.13
C PHE A 250 2.84 -11.45 -17.56
N ILE A 251 3.13 -11.33 -16.26
CA ILE A 251 3.21 -10.05 -15.54
C ILE A 251 4.42 -10.13 -14.59
N PRO A 252 5.60 -9.61 -14.95
CA PRO A 252 6.77 -9.63 -14.08
C PRO A 252 6.55 -8.76 -12.83
N ILE A 253 7.31 -9.05 -11.76
CA ILE A 253 7.20 -8.32 -10.49
C ILE A 253 7.72 -6.90 -10.67
N ASN A 254 6.81 -5.95 -10.88
CA ASN A 254 7.14 -4.54 -11.03
C ASN A 254 6.52 -3.72 -9.87
N LYS A 255 7.41 -3.17 -9.03
CA LYS A 255 7.06 -2.31 -7.90
C LYS A 255 6.55 -0.94 -8.36
N ASN A 256 7.17 -0.34 -9.38
CA ASN A 256 6.83 1.00 -9.86
C ASN A 256 5.46 1.04 -10.53
N LEU A 257 5.07 -0.04 -11.22
CA LEU A 257 3.73 -0.21 -11.80
C LEU A 257 2.70 -0.74 -10.82
N TRP A 258 3.12 -1.13 -9.61
CA TRP A 258 2.25 -1.83 -8.66
C TRP A 258 1.58 -3.07 -9.27
N SER A 259 2.28 -3.80 -10.13
CA SER A 259 1.75 -4.97 -10.86
C SER A 259 1.02 -5.99 -9.97
N ILE A 260 0.05 -6.72 -10.54
CA ILE A 260 -0.71 -7.75 -9.81
C ILE A 260 0.22 -8.83 -9.24
N SER A 261 1.26 -9.23 -9.97
CA SER A 261 2.29 -10.16 -9.48
C SER A 261 3.04 -9.60 -8.27
N TYR A 262 3.37 -8.30 -8.27
CA TYR A 262 3.95 -7.63 -7.10
C TYR A 262 2.99 -7.64 -5.90
N VAL A 263 1.72 -7.27 -6.09
CA VAL A 263 0.73 -7.24 -5.00
C VAL A 263 0.50 -8.63 -4.40
N THR A 264 0.36 -9.66 -5.24
CA THR A 264 0.18 -11.05 -4.79
C THR A 264 1.44 -11.60 -4.10
N THR A 265 2.65 -11.32 -4.63
CA THR A 265 3.92 -11.65 -3.97
C THR A 265 4.00 -11.04 -2.57
N VAL A 266 3.80 -9.72 -2.46
CA VAL A 266 3.93 -9.01 -1.18
C VAL A 266 2.83 -9.43 -0.21
N SER A 267 1.63 -9.72 -0.70
CA SER A 267 0.52 -10.23 0.12
C SER A 267 0.84 -11.61 0.68
N CYS A 268 1.44 -12.51 -0.11
CA CYS A 268 1.91 -13.81 0.38
C CYS A 268 2.86 -13.64 1.58
N PHE A 269 3.90 -12.80 1.43
CA PHE A 269 4.82 -12.52 2.53
C PHE A 269 4.17 -11.79 3.71
N ALA A 270 3.18 -10.93 3.45
CA ALA A 270 2.44 -10.24 4.51
C ALA A 270 1.60 -11.21 5.35
N PHE A 271 0.94 -12.18 4.73
CA PHE A 271 0.20 -13.24 5.44
C PHE A 271 1.12 -14.14 6.26
N ILE A 272 2.29 -14.53 5.73
CA ILE A 272 3.30 -15.30 6.49
C ILE A 272 3.79 -14.49 7.69
N LEU A 273 4.14 -13.22 7.46
CA LEU A 273 4.62 -12.36 8.54
C LEU A 273 3.55 -12.16 9.62
N LEU A 274 2.30 -11.94 9.21
CA LEU A 274 1.18 -11.80 10.12
C LEU A 274 0.93 -13.10 10.91
N LEU A 275 1.03 -14.27 10.27
CA LEU A 275 0.97 -15.58 10.92
C LEU A 275 2.03 -15.73 12.01
N LEU A 276 3.29 -15.40 11.69
CA LEU A 276 4.41 -15.50 12.62
C LEU A 276 4.24 -14.54 13.81
N ILE A 277 3.89 -13.29 13.54
CA ILE A 277 3.67 -12.28 14.59
C ILE A 277 2.48 -12.69 15.47
N TYR A 278 1.36 -13.10 14.88
CA TYR A 278 0.18 -13.56 15.63
C TYR A 278 0.51 -14.76 16.53
N TYR A 279 1.27 -15.73 16.02
CA TYR A 279 1.71 -16.86 16.83
C TYR A 279 2.60 -16.44 18.00
N LEU A 280 3.57 -15.54 17.78
CA LEU A 280 4.49 -15.09 18.82
C LEU A 280 3.80 -14.22 19.89
N VAL A 281 2.88 -13.35 19.49
CA VAL A 281 2.23 -12.35 20.35
C VAL A 281 0.95 -12.90 20.99
N ASP A 282 0.01 -13.43 20.19
CA ASP A 282 -1.31 -13.82 20.68
C ASP A 282 -1.35 -15.25 21.23
N VAL A 283 -0.64 -16.19 20.58
CA VAL A 283 -0.66 -17.62 20.98
C VAL A 283 0.38 -17.93 22.04
N LYS A 284 1.66 -17.65 21.77
CA LYS A 284 2.77 -17.97 22.67
C LYS A 284 3.05 -16.89 23.70
N ARG A 285 2.56 -15.66 23.50
CA ARG A 285 2.75 -14.51 24.39
C ARG A 285 4.22 -14.28 24.78
N LEU A 286 5.16 -14.61 23.88
CA LEU A 286 6.60 -14.47 24.12
C LEU A 286 7.07 -13.04 23.94
N TRP A 287 6.26 -12.22 23.27
CA TRP A 287 6.63 -10.89 22.87
C TRP A 287 5.43 -9.95 22.91
N SER A 288 5.63 -8.73 23.42
CA SER A 288 4.59 -7.70 23.54
C SER A 288 4.42 -6.85 22.28
N GLY A 289 5.25 -7.05 21.25
CA GLY A 289 5.31 -6.19 20.07
C GLY A 289 6.24 -4.97 20.21
N ALA A 290 6.87 -4.76 21.38
CA ALA A 290 7.85 -3.70 21.59
C ALA A 290 9.18 -4.02 20.90
N PRO A 291 9.88 -3.05 20.27
CA PRO A 291 9.58 -1.62 20.24
C PRO A 291 8.70 -1.18 19.06
N PHE A 292 8.28 -2.08 18.17
CA PHE A 292 7.65 -1.69 16.90
C PHE A 292 6.25 -1.13 17.03
N PHE A 293 5.51 -1.44 18.10
CA PHE A 293 4.20 -0.82 18.28
C PHE A 293 4.30 0.68 18.60
N TYR A 294 5.44 1.19 19.13
CA TYR A 294 5.63 2.62 19.40
C TYR A 294 5.53 3.47 18.12
N PRO A 295 6.36 3.25 17.07
CA PRO A 295 6.20 3.94 15.80
C PRO A 295 4.88 3.57 15.11
N GLY A 296 4.35 2.36 15.33
CA GLY A 296 3.05 1.94 14.79
C GLY A 296 1.88 2.83 15.24
N MET A 297 1.85 3.23 16.51
CA MET A 297 0.80 4.10 17.06
C MET A 297 0.83 5.54 16.52
N ASN A 298 1.97 5.98 15.99
CA ASN A 298 2.19 7.33 15.44
C ASN A 298 2.76 7.27 14.00
N SER A 299 2.35 6.27 13.21
CA SER A 299 2.97 5.95 11.92
C SER A 299 2.96 7.09 10.91
N ILE A 300 1.87 7.87 10.83
CA ILE A 300 1.77 9.03 9.94
C ILE A 300 2.73 10.15 10.37
N LEU A 301 2.86 10.39 11.68
CA LEU A 301 3.79 11.38 12.22
C LEU A 301 5.23 11.00 11.90
N VAL A 302 5.61 9.74 12.10
CA VAL A 302 6.96 9.25 11.80
C VAL A 302 7.24 9.35 10.30
N TYR A 303 6.27 9.04 9.44
CA TYR A 303 6.41 9.17 7.99
C TYR A 303 6.61 10.64 7.57
N ILE A 304 5.69 11.53 7.95
CA ILE A 304 5.77 12.96 7.62
C ILE A 304 7.05 13.57 8.19
N GLY A 305 7.38 13.25 9.43
CA GLY A 305 8.60 13.71 10.06
C GLY A 305 9.84 13.25 9.30
N HIS A 306 9.90 12.00 8.87
CA HIS A 306 11.04 11.51 8.09
C HIS A 306 11.19 12.23 6.75
N GLU A 307 10.10 12.46 6.02
CA GLU A 307 10.11 13.20 4.75
C GLU A 307 10.52 14.68 4.95
N VAL A 308 9.98 15.34 5.97
CA VAL A 308 10.31 16.76 6.28
C VAL A 308 11.76 16.91 6.72
N PHE A 309 12.26 15.99 7.55
CA PHE A 309 13.62 16.03 8.07
C PHE A 309 14.63 15.25 7.22
N GLU A 310 14.25 14.78 6.02
CA GLU A 310 15.09 13.87 5.21
C GLU A 310 16.46 14.47 4.91
N ASN A 311 16.56 15.80 4.74
CA ASN A 311 17.81 16.49 4.40
C ASN A 311 18.48 17.18 5.60
N TYR A 312 18.04 16.89 6.83
CA TYR A 312 18.55 17.53 8.04
C TYR A 312 19.37 16.56 8.89
N PHE A 313 20.44 17.06 9.50
CA PHE A 313 21.13 16.36 10.57
C PHE A 313 20.18 16.23 11.78
N PRO A 314 20.13 15.09 12.50
CA PRO A 314 20.95 13.88 12.39
C PRO A 314 20.37 12.77 11.47
N PHE A 315 19.31 13.04 10.70
CA PHE A 315 18.67 12.03 9.86
C PHE A 315 19.41 11.80 8.53
N LYS A 316 20.08 12.83 8.02
CA LYS A 316 20.99 12.75 6.88
C LYS A 316 22.15 13.69 7.06
N TRP A 317 23.33 13.22 6.68
CA TRP A 317 24.54 14.02 6.63
C TRP A 317 25.30 13.69 5.35
N LYS A 318 26.22 14.58 4.97
CA LYS A 318 27.06 14.36 3.81
C LYS A 318 28.03 13.23 4.11
N MET A 319 27.93 12.15 3.33
CA MET A 319 28.86 11.03 3.36
C MET A 319 30.21 11.43 2.76
N GLN A 320 31.28 10.83 3.27
CA GLN A 320 32.62 11.00 2.71
C GLN A 320 32.76 10.18 1.43
N ASP A 321 32.28 8.94 1.45
CA ASP A 321 32.12 8.11 0.26
C ASP A 321 30.66 7.68 0.05
N SER A 322 30.04 8.21 -1.02
CA SER A 322 28.67 7.89 -1.40
C SER A 322 28.43 6.43 -1.83
N GLN A 323 29.49 5.67 -2.12
CA GLN A 323 29.39 4.24 -2.46
C GLN A 323 29.61 3.33 -1.24
N SER A 324 30.06 3.88 -0.11
CA SER A 324 30.34 3.10 1.09
C SER A 324 29.06 2.58 1.73
N HIS A 325 28.84 1.26 1.66
CA HIS A 325 27.71 0.61 2.32
C HIS A 325 27.71 0.80 3.84
N ALA A 326 28.88 0.93 4.46
CA ALA A 326 29.00 1.16 5.90
C ALA A 326 28.46 2.53 6.32
N GLU A 327 28.74 3.58 5.54
CA GLU A 327 28.22 4.93 5.79
C GLU A 327 26.70 4.97 5.62
N HIS A 328 26.18 4.38 4.52
CA HIS A 328 24.73 4.22 4.31
C HIS A 328 24.06 3.46 5.45
N LEU A 329 24.64 2.35 5.90
CA LEU A 329 24.10 1.55 6.99
C LEU A 329 24.08 2.35 8.30
N THR A 330 25.19 3.02 8.62
CA THR A 330 25.31 3.83 9.85
C THR A 330 24.29 4.95 9.88
N GLN A 331 24.11 5.65 8.76
CA GLN A 331 23.12 6.71 8.65
C GLN A 331 21.69 6.19 8.80
N ASN A 332 21.33 5.13 8.08
CA ASN A 332 20.00 4.54 8.15
C ASN A 332 19.68 3.98 9.54
N LEU A 333 20.66 3.34 10.21
CA LEU A 333 20.51 2.85 11.58
C LEU A 333 20.34 4.00 12.58
N THR A 334 21.12 5.07 12.45
CA THR A 334 21.02 6.24 13.31
C THR A 334 19.64 6.90 13.16
N ALA A 335 19.23 7.18 11.93
CA ALA A 335 17.93 7.77 11.65
C ALA A 335 16.77 6.90 12.17
N THR A 336 16.83 5.58 11.94
CA THR A 336 15.80 4.64 12.42
C THR A 336 15.75 4.59 13.95
N THR A 337 16.90 4.52 14.61
CA THR A 337 16.99 4.49 16.08
C THR A 337 16.40 5.75 16.68
N LEU A 338 16.71 6.92 16.12
CA LEU A 338 16.15 8.19 16.56
C LEU A 338 14.63 8.24 16.41
N TRP A 339 14.07 7.78 15.28
CA TRP A 339 12.62 7.70 15.11
C TRP A 339 11.95 6.75 16.10
N VAL A 340 12.60 5.63 16.46
CA VAL A 340 12.11 4.72 17.50
C VAL A 340 12.13 5.39 18.88
N ILE A 341 13.20 6.11 19.21
CA ILE A 341 13.31 6.88 20.47
C ILE A 341 12.24 7.97 20.54
N ILE A 342 12.07 8.76 19.47
CA ILE A 342 11.03 9.80 19.38
C ILE A 342 9.65 9.17 19.57
N SER A 343 9.38 8.05 18.89
CA SER A 343 8.11 7.33 19.02
C SER A 343 7.88 6.80 20.44
N TYR A 344 8.92 6.31 21.09
CA TYR A 344 8.87 5.88 22.49
C TYR A 344 8.58 7.05 23.45
N LEU A 345 9.21 8.22 23.22
CA LEU A 345 8.96 9.43 24.02
C LEU A 345 7.51 9.91 23.85
N LEU A 346 6.99 9.93 22.62
CA LEU A 346 5.60 10.25 22.33
C LEU A 346 4.63 9.28 23.04
N TYR A 347 4.94 7.98 22.98
CA TYR A 347 4.18 6.96 23.69
C TYR A 347 4.18 7.18 25.22
N LYS A 348 5.35 7.45 25.81
CA LYS A 348 5.47 7.74 27.26
C LYS A 348 4.69 8.99 27.67
N ARG A 349 4.61 9.99 26.78
CA ARG A 349 3.83 11.22 26.95
C ARG A 349 2.34 11.07 26.58
N ARG A 350 1.89 9.88 26.14
CA ARG A 350 0.52 9.61 25.66
C ARG A 350 0.07 10.52 24.51
N ILE A 351 1.02 11.00 23.69
CA ILE A 351 0.73 11.81 22.51
C ILE A 351 0.53 10.87 21.33
N PHE A 352 -0.71 10.85 20.82
CA PHE A 352 -1.10 10.03 19.67
C PHE A 352 -1.74 10.88 18.60
N TRP A 353 -1.03 11.08 17.50
CA TRP A 353 -1.54 11.86 16.38
C TRP A 353 -2.40 10.97 15.48
N LYS A 354 -3.71 11.07 15.68
CA LYS A 354 -4.72 10.32 14.93
C LYS A 354 -5.38 11.28 13.95
N ILE A 355 -5.15 11.06 12.67
CA ILE A 355 -5.84 11.72 11.56
C ILE A 355 -7.08 10.93 11.18
#